data_AF-A0A8J3WWV8-F1
#
_entry.id   AF-A0A8J3WWV8-F1
#
_cell.length_a   1.000
_cell.length_b   1.000
_cell.length_c   1.000
_cell.angle_alpha   90.00
_cell.angle_beta   90.00
_cell.angle_gamma   90.00
#
_symmetry.space_group_name_H-M   'P 1'
#
loop_
_entity.id
_entity.type
_entity.pdbx_description
1 polymer ?
#
loop_
_entity_poly.entity_id
_entity_poly.type
_entity_poly.pdbx_seq_one_letter_code
_entity_poly.pdbx_strand_id
1 'polypeptide(L)'
;MSSRPHDPHAVPAHHRNGNAPKGRLNGDGPGHHLNGGTPAANHLNGGTPAANHLNGDAPADPPRGGPSGSVSRGPEHRRAAAAVGIVLVSHSGPLAVEVAALVAGICGLDVPLVPAGGTEDGGLGTSADLVAAAVQKADRGDGVVLIPDLGGSVLTARLFEGPRTVIADVPFVEGAIAAAVAAGSGAPLQAVLAAAQEARTFRKL
;
A
#
# COMPACT_ATOMS: atom_id res chain seq x y z
N MET A 1 42.72 28.55 52.97
CA MET A 1 42.28 27.14 52.95
C MET A 1 40.89 27.12 52.33
N SER A 2 40.80 26.76 51.04
CA SER A 2 39.56 26.83 50.25
C SER A 2 38.97 25.42 50.13
N SER A 3 37.81 25.21 50.74
CA SER A 3 37.11 23.93 50.81
C SER A 3 36.27 23.71 49.55
N ARG A 4 36.55 22.63 48.81
CA ARG A 4 35.70 22.15 47.71
C ARG A 4 34.48 21.41 48.27
N PRO A 5 33.26 21.60 47.73
CA PRO A 5 32.11 20.78 48.11
C PRO A 5 32.09 19.43 47.38
N HIS A 6 31.58 18.44 48.12
CA HIS A 6 31.41 17.04 47.77
C HIS A 6 30.22 16.87 46.80
N ASP A 7 30.41 16.14 45.70
CA ASP A 7 29.31 15.75 44.79
C ASP A 7 28.72 14.39 45.23
N PRO A 8 27.42 14.30 45.56
CA PRO A 8 26.77 13.08 46.03
C PRO A 8 26.16 12.19 44.92
N HIS A 9 26.39 12.45 43.64
CA HIS A 9 25.75 11.70 42.54
C HIS A 9 26.66 10.72 41.77
N ALA A 10 27.54 10.00 42.47
CA ALA A 10 28.24 8.84 41.90
C ALA A 10 27.35 7.59 41.97
N VAL A 11 26.78 7.16 40.84
CA VAL A 11 26.01 5.91 40.70
C VAL A 11 26.97 4.74 40.44
N PRO A 12 26.87 3.60 41.15
CA PRO A 12 27.78 2.46 40.95
C PRO A 12 27.42 1.62 39.72
N ALA A 13 28.44 1.20 38.97
CA ALA A 13 28.32 0.32 37.81
C ALA A 13 27.96 -1.12 38.22
N HIS A 14 26.82 -1.62 37.77
CA HIS A 14 26.41 -3.01 37.96
C HIS A 14 27.10 -3.96 36.97
N HIS A 15 27.66 -5.02 37.55
CA HIS A 15 28.19 -6.23 36.93
C HIS A 15 27.33 -6.74 35.76
N ARG A 16 27.93 -6.96 34.58
CA ARG A 16 27.35 -7.80 33.53
C ARG A 16 27.70 -9.26 33.78
N ASN A 17 26.65 -10.03 34.01
CA ASN A 17 26.65 -11.48 34.11
C ASN A 17 26.84 -12.10 32.71
N GLY A 18 27.74 -13.09 32.61
CA GLY A 18 27.96 -13.87 31.41
C GLY A 18 26.90 -14.95 31.27
N ASN A 19 26.39 -15.16 30.06
CA ASN A 19 25.95 -16.48 29.64
C ASN A 19 25.93 -16.59 28.12
N ALA A 20 26.68 -17.57 27.61
CA ALA A 20 26.44 -18.17 26.30
C ALA A 20 26.36 -19.69 26.54
N PRO A 21 25.45 -20.37 25.83
CA PRO A 21 25.98 -21.40 24.94
C PRO A 21 25.35 -21.34 23.54
N LYS A 22 26.22 -21.56 22.54
CA LYS A 22 25.87 -21.79 21.13
C LYS A 22 25.29 -23.21 20.99
N GLY A 23 24.02 -23.31 20.61
CA GLY A 23 23.41 -24.54 20.09
C GLY A 23 23.81 -24.77 18.64
N ARG A 24 24.16 -26.01 18.31
CA ARG A 24 24.76 -26.47 17.05
C ARG A 24 23.67 -27.14 16.18
N LEU A 25 23.89 -27.06 14.88
CA LEU A 25 23.03 -27.41 13.73
C LEU A 25 22.77 -28.92 13.53
N ASN A 26 21.65 -29.27 12.87
CA ASN A 26 21.50 -30.15 11.67
C ASN A 26 20.34 -31.18 11.68
N GLY A 27 19.75 -31.38 10.49
CA GLY A 27 18.96 -32.57 10.06
C GLY A 27 17.62 -32.18 9.40
N ASP A 28 17.52 -32.02 8.08
CA ASP A 28 17.35 -33.03 7.02
C ASP A 28 15.89 -33.53 6.82
N GLY A 29 15.29 -33.25 5.65
CA GLY A 29 14.08 -33.94 5.15
C GLY A 29 13.39 -33.26 3.94
N PRO A 30 12.86 -34.04 2.96
CA PRO A 30 12.88 -33.75 1.50
C PRO A 30 11.60 -33.04 1.00
N GLY A 31 11.51 -32.36 -0.15
CA GLY A 31 12.02 -32.66 -1.50
C GLY A 31 10.85 -33.11 -2.40
N HIS A 32 10.27 -32.21 -3.20
CA HIS A 32 9.39 -32.58 -4.31
C HIS A 32 9.54 -31.63 -5.51
N HIS A 33 10.39 -32.07 -6.45
CA HIS A 33 10.34 -31.67 -7.85
C HIS A 33 9.18 -32.37 -8.55
N LEU A 34 8.35 -31.64 -9.28
CA LEU A 34 7.64 -32.15 -10.46
C LEU A 34 7.60 -31.06 -11.53
N ASN A 35 8.44 -31.23 -12.56
CA ASN A 35 8.42 -30.51 -13.82
C ASN A 35 7.84 -31.46 -14.87
N GLY A 36 6.93 -30.99 -15.72
CA GLY A 36 6.35 -31.83 -16.76
C GLY A 36 5.45 -31.09 -17.75
N GLY A 37 5.99 -30.87 -18.95
CA GLY A 37 5.25 -31.09 -20.20
C GLY A 37 4.62 -29.90 -20.91
N THR A 38 5.33 -29.33 -21.88
CA THR A 38 4.75 -28.87 -23.16
C THR A 38 4.51 -30.07 -24.08
N PRO A 39 3.51 -30.01 -24.98
CA PRO A 39 3.80 -29.71 -26.40
C PRO A 39 2.70 -28.84 -27.05
N ALA A 40 3.04 -27.79 -27.81
CA ALA A 40 3.35 -27.75 -29.25
C ALA A 40 2.15 -27.34 -30.15
N ALA A 41 2.45 -26.35 -30.99
CA ALA A 41 1.95 -26.08 -32.35
C ALA A 41 0.45 -25.81 -32.60
N ASN A 42 0.16 -24.64 -33.19
CA ASN A 42 -0.60 -24.67 -34.44
C ASN A 42 -0.14 -23.57 -35.42
N HIS A 43 0.05 -24.01 -36.66
CA HIS A 43 0.58 -23.29 -37.81
C HIS A 43 -0.59 -22.72 -38.66
N LEU A 44 -0.36 -21.54 -39.26
CA LEU A 44 -0.82 -21.05 -40.58
C LEU A 44 -2.32 -20.87 -40.87
N ASN A 45 -2.72 -19.65 -41.26
CA ASN A 45 -2.91 -19.17 -42.65
C ASN A 45 -3.47 -17.72 -42.55
N GLY A 46 -3.08 -16.68 -43.29
CA GLY A 46 -2.66 -16.59 -44.69
C GLY A 46 -3.88 -16.25 -45.57
N GLY A 47 -4.06 -14.97 -45.95
CA GLY A 47 -5.05 -14.57 -46.97
C GLY A 47 -5.51 -13.11 -46.92
N THR A 48 -4.89 -12.26 -47.74
CA THR A 48 -5.20 -10.85 -48.03
C THR A 48 -6.20 -10.70 -49.21
N PRO A 49 -6.63 -9.49 -49.63
CA PRO A 49 -8.04 -9.13 -49.83
C PRO A 49 -8.48 -9.04 -51.31
N ALA A 50 -9.79 -8.90 -51.54
CA ALA A 50 -10.33 -8.52 -52.84
C ALA A 50 -11.48 -7.50 -52.72
N ALA A 51 -11.49 -6.59 -53.69
CA ALA A 51 -12.17 -5.30 -53.71
C ALA A 51 -13.58 -5.29 -54.33
N ASN A 52 -14.31 -4.24 -53.98
CA ASN A 52 -15.33 -3.47 -54.71
C ASN A 52 -16.17 -4.13 -55.83
N HIS A 53 -17.49 -4.00 -55.66
CA HIS A 53 -18.38 -3.61 -56.75
C HIS A 53 -19.30 -2.47 -56.30
N LEU A 54 -19.22 -1.35 -57.04
CA LEU A 54 -20.13 -0.21 -56.99
C LEU A 54 -21.28 -0.44 -57.98
N ASN A 55 -22.50 0.01 -57.63
CA ASN A 55 -23.47 0.50 -58.61
C ASN A 55 -24.50 1.44 -57.94
N GLY A 56 -24.42 2.74 -58.33
CA GLY A 56 -25.50 3.61 -58.83
C GLY A 56 -26.78 3.93 -58.04
N ASP A 57 -26.88 5.20 -57.63
CA ASP A 57 -27.96 6.20 -57.84
C ASP A 57 -29.39 6.09 -57.19
N ALA A 58 -29.53 6.75 -56.02
CA ALA A 58 -30.47 7.81 -55.53
C ALA A 58 -31.98 7.91 -55.98
N PRO A 59 -32.88 8.70 -55.31
CA PRO A 59 -32.95 9.23 -53.92
C PRO A 59 -34.36 9.08 -53.23
N ALA A 60 -34.46 9.26 -51.90
CA ALA A 60 -35.65 9.81 -51.20
C ALA A 60 -35.35 10.10 -49.71
N ASP A 61 -35.76 11.29 -49.25
CA ASP A 61 -35.59 11.86 -47.88
C ASP A 61 -36.72 11.37 -46.91
N PRO A 62 -36.74 11.72 -45.59
CA PRO A 62 -36.80 10.73 -44.50
C PRO A 62 -38.12 10.77 -43.69
N PRO A 63 -38.26 9.89 -42.66
CA PRO A 63 -39.07 10.25 -41.51
C PRO A 63 -38.26 10.30 -40.20
N ARG A 64 -38.66 11.28 -39.41
CA ARG A 64 -38.17 11.69 -38.09
C ARG A 64 -38.57 10.68 -37.00
N GLY A 65 -37.71 10.57 -35.99
CA GLY A 65 -38.15 10.49 -34.58
C GLY A 65 -38.25 9.10 -33.94
N GLY A 66 -37.40 8.86 -32.95
CA GLY A 66 -37.56 7.82 -31.92
C GLY A 66 -36.28 7.68 -31.09
N PRO A 67 -36.33 7.77 -29.74
CA PRO A 67 -35.13 7.73 -28.91
C PRO A 67 -34.50 6.33 -28.99
N SER A 68 -33.25 6.28 -29.41
CA SER A 68 -32.45 5.06 -29.38
C SER A 68 -32.41 4.55 -27.94
N GLY A 69 -32.84 3.30 -27.78
CA GLY A 69 -33.05 2.65 -26.50
C GLY A 69 -31.82 2.73 -25.61
N SER A 70 -32.08 2.88 -24.32
CA SER A 70 -31.12 2.67 -23.24
C SER A 70 -30.44 1.31 -23.46
N VAL A 71 -29.21 1.35 -23.97
CA VAL A 71 -28.32 0.20 -23.92
C VAL A 71 -28.11 -0.08 -22.45
N SER A 72 -28.80 -1.12 -21.96
CA SER A 72 -28.61 -1.65 -20.62
C SER A 72 -27.18 -2.18 -20.55
N ARG A 73 -26.25 -1.34 -20.12
CA ARG A 73 -24.88 -1.77 -19.85
C ARG A 73 -24.96 -2.75 -18.70
N GLY A 74 -24.60 -4.01 -18.98
CA GLY A 74 -24.38 -5.02 -17.94
C GLY A 74 -23.39 -4.51 -16.90
N PRO A 75 -23.23 -5.21 -15.75
CA PRO A 75 -22.38 -4.75 -14.67
C PRO A 75 -20.97 -4.55 -15.19
N GLU A 76 -20.61 -3.29 -15.44
CA GLU A 76 -19.25 -2.89 -15.71
C GLU A 76 -18.50 -3.32 -14.45
N HIS A 77 -17.56 -4.26 -14.56
CA HIS A 77 -16.56 -4.47 -13.53
C HIS A 77 -15.91 -3.12 -13.35
N ARG A 78 -16.38 -2.36 -12.35
CA ARG A 78 -15.97 -0.99 -12.10
C ARG A 78 -14.46 -1.07 -11.95
N ARG A 79 -13.74 -0.70 -13.01
CA ARG A 79 -12.28 -0.64 -12.98
C ARG A 79 -12.01 0.22 -11.74
N ALA A 80 -11.33 -0.34 -10.74
CA ALA A 80 -11.11 0.38 -9.50
C ALA A 80 -10.60 1.77 -9.89
N ALA A 81 -11.35 2.81 -9.52
CA ALA A 81 -11.00 4.16 -9.91
C ALA A 81 -9.59 4.44 -9.40
N ALA A 82 -8.81 5.20 -10.17
CA ALA A 82 -7.54 5.70 -9.68
C ALA A 82 -7.80 6.43 -8.35
N ALA A 83 -6.96 6.12 -7.35
CA ALA A 83 -7.10 6.63 -6.00
C ALA A 83 -5.73 6.60 -5.31
N VAL A 84 -5.53 7.53 -4.38
CA VAL A 84 -4.34 7.55 -3.53
C VAL A 84 -4.38 6.36 -2.58
N GLY A 85 -3.35 5.52 -2.63
CA GLY A 85 -3.16 4.42 -1.70
C GLY A 85 -2.56 4.87 -0.37
N ILE A 86 -2.78 4.10 0.69
CA ILE A 86 -2.25 4.34 2.02
C ILE A 86 -1.56 3.05 2.49
N VAL A 87 -0.33 3.18 2.97
CA VAL A 87 0.40 2.08 3.60
C VAL A 87 0.69 2.43 5.06
N LEU A 88 0.25 1.58 5.98
CA LEU A 88 0.57 1.71 7.40
C LEU A 88 1.83 0.93 7.70
N VAL A 89 2.92 1.62 8.04
CA VAL A 89 4.22 0.99 8.33
C VAL A 89 4.42 0.91 9.83
N SER A 90 4.46 -0.29 10.41
CA SER A 90 4.57 -0.46 11.86
C SER A 90 5.65 -1.47 12.28
N HIS A 91 6.18 -1.30 13.48
CA HIS A 91 6.98 -2.35 14.12
C HIS A 91 6.15 -3.60 14.47
N SER A 92 4.83 -3.48 14.55
CA SER A 92 3.92 -4.55 14.92
C SER A 92 2.94 -4.82 13.77
N GLY A 93 3.03 -6.01 13.20
CA GLY A 93 2.05 -6.51 12.22
C GLY A 93 0.61 -6.43 12.74
N PRO A 94 0.32 -6.97 13.95
CA PRO A 94 -1.00 -6.85 14.56
C PRO A 94 -1.50 -5.42 14.70
N LEU A 95 -0.63 -4.47 15.11
CA LEU A 95 -1.03 -3.08 15.24
C LEU A 95 -1.42 -2.46 13.90
N ALA A 96 -0.62 -2.66 12.85
CA ALA A 96 -0.93 -2.14 11.52
C ALA A 96 -2.27 -2.70 11.00
N VAL A 97 -2.52 -3.98 11.21
CA VAL A 97 -3.78 -4.64 10.82
C VAL A 97 -4.97 -4.05 11.58
N GLU A 98 -4.87 -3.90 12.90
CA GLU A 98 -5.97 -3.35 13.72
C GLU A 98 -6.25 -1.88 13.39
N VAL A 99 -5.22 -1.07 13.13
CA VAL A 99 -5.44 0.32 12.68
C VAL A 99 -6.10 0.35 11.30
N ALA A 100 -5.72 -0.53 10.38
CA ALA A 100 -6.40 -0.64 9.09
C ALA A 100 -7.88 -1.03 9.24
N ALA A 101 -8.18 -1.99 10.13
CA ALA A 101 -9.55 -2.40 10.42
C ALA A 101 -10.37 -1.26 11.06
N LEU A 102 -9.77 -0.51 11.99
CA LEU A 102 -10.39 0.65 12.62
C LEU A 102 -10.73 1.73 11.57
N VAL A 103 -9.78 2.08 10.71
CA VAL A 103 -9.98 3.05 9.63
C VAL A 103 -11.12 2.60 8.70
N ALA A 104 -11.13 1.32 8.30
CA ALA A 104 -12.19 0.78 7.46
C ALA A 104 -13.57 0.88 8.12
N GLY A 105 -13.66 0.57 9.42
CA GLY A 105 -14.91 0.67 10.19
C GLY A 105 -15.41 2.10 10.41
N ILE A 106 -14.51 3.08 10.55
CA ILE A 106 -14.87 4.50 10.73
C ILE A 106 -15.24 5.16 9.41
N CYS A 107 -14.40 4.97 8.38
CA CYS A 107 -14.55 5.71 7.13
C CYS A 107 -15.63 5.10 6.23
N GLY A 108 -15.75 3.76 6.18
CA GLY A 108 -16.66 3.09 5.25
C GLY A 108 -16.35 3.32 3.76
N LEU A 109 -15.12 3.73 3.44
CA LEU A 109 -14.68 4.11 2.09
C LEU A 109 -13.80 3.01 1.47
N ASP A 110 -13.95 2.78 0.17
CA ASP A 110 -13.07 1.90 -0.62
C ASP A 110 -11.76 2.62 -0.96
N VAL A 111 -10.91 2.77 0.05
CA VAL A 111 -9.55 3.31 -0.09
C VAL A 111 -8.54 2.16 -0.13
N PRO A 112 -7.52 2.18 -1.00
CA PRO A 112 -6.46 1.18 -0.99
C PRO A 112 -5.61 1.34 0.27
N LEU A 113 -6.00 0.69 1.37
CA LEU A 113 -5.32 0.74 2.65
C LEU A 113 -4.64 -0.60 2.93
N VAL A 114 -3.30 -0.60 3.01
CA VAL A 114 -2.51 -1.81 3.15
C VAL A 114 -1.63 -1.75 4.40
N PRO A 115 -1.80 -2.65 5.37
CA PRO A 115 -0.90 -2.73 6.52
C PRO A 115 0.41 -3.43 6.14
N ALA A 116 1.52 -2.90 6.65
CA ALA A 116 2.86 -3.47 6.55
C ALA A 116 3.55 -3.33 7.91
N GLY A 117 3.60 -4.41 8.69
CA GLY A 117 4.31 -4.34 9.97
C GLY A 117 4.84 -5.67 10.45
N GLY A 118 5.82 -5.57 11.34
CA GLY A 118 6.61 -6.71 11.80
C GLY A 118 7.74 -7.09 10.85
N THR A 119 8.47 -8.13 11.23
CA THR A 119 9.42 -8.84 10.38
C THR A 119 8.71 -9.89 9.52
N GLU A 120 9.39 -10.47 8.54
CA GLU A 120 8.86 -11.58 7.73
C GLU A 120 8.46 -12.80 8.58
N ASP A 121 9.15 -13.03 9.68
CA ASP A 121 8.84 -14.10 10.65
C ASP A 121 7.70 -13.72 11.63
N GLY A 122 7.09 -12.55 11.46
CA GLY A 122 5.97 -12.07 12.28
C GLY A 122 6.36 -11.45 13.63
N GLY A 123 7.66 -11.25 13.88
CA GLY A 123 8.18 -10.60 15.09
C GLY A 123 8.05 -9.08 15.07
N LEU A 124 8.41 -8.42 16.18
CA LEU A 124 8.50 -6.97 16.23
C LEU A 124 9.69 -6.46 15.41
N GLY A 125 9.45 -5.47 14.56
CA GLY A 125 10.43 -4.89 13.65
C GLY A 125 9.77 -4.42 12.36
N THR A 126 10.57 -4.01 11.39
CA THR A 126 10.09 -3.58 10.08
C THR A 126 10.82 -4.38 8.99
N SER A 127 10.10 -4.81 7.95
CA SER A 127 10.67 -5.46 6.77
C SER A 127 10.50 -4.55 5.55
N ALA A 128 11.60 -4.30 4.83
CA ALA A 128 11.56 -3.57 3.58
C ALA A 128 10.71 -4.31 2.53
N ASP A 129 10.75 -5.63 2.50
CA ASP A 129 10.01 -6.44 1.53
C ASP A 129 8.50 -6.37 1.78
N LEU A 130 8.06 -6.38 3.04
CA LEU A 130 6.66 -6.16 3.40
C LEU A 130 6.18 -4.76 2.97
N VAL A 131 7.00 -3.72 3.19
CA VAL A 131 6.65 -2.35 2.75
C VAL A 131 6.61 -2.26 1.23
N ALA A 132 7.57 -2.86 0.52
CA ALA A 132 7.61 -2.89 -0.94
C ALA A 132 6.33 -3.51 -1.52
N ALA A 133 5.95 -4.69 -1.01
CA ALA A 133 4.74 -5.39 -1.42
C ALA A 133 3.48 -4.56 -1.11
N ALA A 134 3.43 -3.90 0.04
CA ALA A 134 2.31 -3.05 0.42
C ALA A 134 2.17 -1.82 -0.49
N VAL A 135 3.27 -1.16 -0.84
CA VAL A 135 3.28 -0.04 -1.80
C VAL A 135 2.75 -0.48 -3.16
N GLN A 136 3.23 -1.61 -3.68
CA GLN A 136 2.74 -2.16 -4.94
C GLN A 136 1.24 -2.48 -4.91
N LYS A 137 0.75 -3.01 -3.79
CA LYS A 137 -0.67 -3.33 -3.60
C LYS A 137 -1.54 -2.08 -3.44
N ALA A 138 -1.02 -1.02 -2.84
CA ALA A 138 -1.74 0.22 -2.58
C ALA A 138 -1.78 1.16 -3.80
N ASP A 139 -0.76 1.12 -4.68
CA ASP A 139 -0.70 2.01 -5.85
C ASP A 139 -1.77 1.65 -6.91
N ARG A 140 -2.84 2.47 -6.96
CA ARG A 140 -3.88 2.41 -8.00
C ARG A 140 -3.73 3.48 -9.09
N GLY A 141 -2.59 4.18 -9.14
CA GLY A 141 -2.25 5.14 -10.20
C GLY A 141 -2.08 6.59 -9.74
N ASP A 142 -2.67 6.98 -8.62
CA ASP A 142 -2.62 8.37 -8.10
C ASP A 142 -1.59 8.57 -6.96
N GLY A 143 -0.74 7.56 -6.74
CA GLY A 143 0.32 7.60 -5.74
C GLY A 143 -0.06 6.99 -4.40
N VAL A 144 0.89 7.02 -3.46
CA VAL A 144 0.82 6.33 -2.17
C VAL A 144 1.31 7.23 -1.04
N VAL A 145 0.59 7.24 0.08
CA VAL A 145 1.02 7.85 1.34
C VAL A 145 1.49 6.75 2.29
N LEU A 146 2.73 6.85 2.78
CA LEU A 146 3.29 5.97 3.81
C LEU A 146 3.10 6.63 5.17
N ILE A 147 2.50 5.91 6.13
CA ILE A 147 2.27 6.38 7.50
C ILE A 147 3.05 5.47 8.45
N PRO A 148 4.27 5.86 8.86
CA PRO A 148 5.07 5.14 9.84
C PRO A 148 4.57 5.34 11.28
N ASP A 149 4.83 4.39 12.18
CA ASP A 149 4.47 4.48 13.61
C ASP A 149 5.51 5.21 14.47
N LEU A 150 6.74 4.71 14.47
CA LEU A 150 7.87 5.12 15.29
C LEU A 150 9.13 5.23 14.44
N GLY A 151 10.18 5.88 14.98
CA GLY A 151 11.38 6.27 14.22
C GLY A 151 12.03 5.17 13.36
N GLY A 152 12.06 3.91 13.80
CA GLY A 152 12.60 2.80 12.99
C GLY A 152 11.81 2.53 11.70
N SER A 153 10.48 2.61 11.77
CA SER A 153 9.59 2.41 10.62
C SER A 153 9.70 3.54 9.60
N VAL A 154 10.03 4.76 10.05
CA VAL A 154 10.33 5.90 9.18
C VAL A 154 11.54 5.61 8.31
N LEU A 155 12.61 5.03 8.89
CA LEU A 155 13.83 4.70 8.14
C LEU A 155 13.55 3.67 7.05
N THR A 156 12.76 2.65 7.35
CA THR A 156 12.33 1.66 6.35
C THR A 156 11.44 2.30 5.27
N ALA A 157 10.48 3.15 5.66
CA ALA A 157 9.59 3.83 4.70
C ALA A 157 10.34 4.74 3.73
N ARG A 158 11.41 5.41 4.17
CA ARG A 158 12.27 6.28 3.33
C ARG A 158 12.90 5.59 2.15
N LEU A 159 13.07 4.26 2.20
CA LEU A 159 13.58 3.48 1.06
C LEU A 159 12.64 3.51 -0.15
N PHE A 160 11.35 3.83 0.08
CA PHE A 160 10.29 3.80 -0.93
C PHE A 160 9.74 5.18 -1.28
N GLU A 161 10.28 6.24 -0.68
CA GLU A 161 9.90 7.63 -0.99
C GLU A 161 10.31 7.98 -2.43
N GLY A 162 9.44 8.71 -3.14
CA GLY A 162 9.66 9.05 -4.55
C GLY A 162 8.59 9.99 -5.10
N PRO A 163 8.59 10.27 -6.42
CA PRO A 163 7.71 11.27 -7.01
C PRO A 163 6.20 11.05 -6.79
N ARG A 164 5.79 9.80 -6.57
CA ARG A 164 4.40 9.39 -6.32
C ARG A 164 4.21 8.66 -4.99
N THR A 165 5.23 8.60 -4.15
CA THR A 165 5.17 7.93 -2.85
C THR A 165 5.73 8.87 -1.80
N VAL A 166 4.89 9.34 -0.89
CA VAL A 166 5.26 10.37 0.11
C VAL A 166 5.11 9.82 1.51
N ILE A 167 5.94 10.30 2.44
CA ILE A 167 5.84 9.93 3.86
C ILE A 167 5.05 10.99 4.62
N ALA A 168 4.03 10.55 5.33
CA ALA A 168 3.30 11.37 6.28
C ALA A 168 3.91 11.19 7.68
N ASP A 169 4.64 12.19 8.15
CA ASP A 169 5.12 12.26 9.54
C ASP A 169 3.96 12.69 10.46
N VAL A 170 3.14 11.74 10.92
CA VAL A 170 1.86 12.03 11.61
C VAL A 170 1.61 11.04 12.74
N PRO A 171 0.76 11.36 13.74
CA PRO A 171 0.31 10.36 14.70
C PRO A 171 -0.32 9.17 13.96
N PHE A 172 0.14 7.96 14.25
CA PHE A 172 -0.12 6.78 13.43
C PHE A 172 -1.60 6.52 13.16
N VAL A 173 -2.45 6.58 14.19
CA VAL A 173 -3.88 6.30 14.08
C VAL A 173 -4.65 7.48 13.52
N GLU A 174 -4.51 8.66 14.15
CA GLU A 174 -5.25 9.85 13.77
C GLU A 174 -4.93 10.30 12.33
N GLY A 175 -3.66 10.24 11.94
CA GLY A 175 -3.22 10.55 10.59
C GLY A 175 -3.72 9.54 9.55
N ALA A 176 -3.79 8.25 9.90
CA ALA A 176 -4.36 7.23 9.02
C ALA A 176 -5.85 7.46 8.74
N ILE A 177 -6.62 7.84 9.76
CA ILE A 177 -8.04 8.18 9.59
C ILE A 177 -8.18 9.42 8.69
N ALA A 178 -7.44 10.49 8.97
CA ALA A 178 -7.50 11.73 8.18
C ALA A 178 -7.09 11.51 6.72
N ALA A 179 -6.03 10.74 6.48
CA ALA A 179 -5.59 10.35 5.13
C ALA A 179 -6.67 9.55 4.41
N ALA A 180 -7.28 8.57 5.06
CA ALA A 180 -8.30 7.72 4.44
C ALA A 180 -9.57 8.50 4.08
N VAL A 181 -10.02 9.42 4.94
CA VAL A 181 -11.14 10.31 4.62
C VAL A 181 -10.84 11.15 3.37
N ALA A 182 -9.67 11.78 3.32
CA ALA A 182 -9.27 12.59 2.17
C ALA A 182 -9.14 11.74 0.89
N ALA A 183 -8.44 10.61 0.94
CA ALA A 183 -8.26 9.71 -0.20
C ALA A 183 -9.59 9.17 -0.73
N GLY A 184 -10.51 8.78 0.15
CA GLY A 184 -11.82 8.25 -0.25
C GLY A 184 -12.75 9.31 -0.86
N SER A 185 -12.46 10.60 -0.67
CA SER A 185 -13.11 11.71 -1.40
C SER A 185 -12.51 11.97 -2.80
N GLY A 186 -11.47 11.23 -3.20
CA GLY A 186 -10.75 11.45 -4.45
C GLY A 186 -9.75 12.62 -4.42
N ALA A 187 -9.31 13.04 -3.23
CA ALA A 187 -8.34 14.12 -3.11
C ALA A 187 -6.98 13.71 -3.70
N PRO A 188 -6.23 14.64 -4.33
CA PRO A 188 -4.92 14.35 -4.90
C PRO A 188 -3.88 14.07 -3.81
N LEU A 189 -2.79 13.36 -4.16
CA LEU A 189 -1.75 12.91 -3.23
C LEU A 189 -1.30 13.96 -2.20
N GLN A 190 -1.03 15.19 -2.64
CA GLN A 190 -0.56 16.27 -1.76
C GLN A 190 -1.65 16.76 -0.79
N ALA A 191 -2.92 16.73 -1.21
CA ALA A 191 -4.04 17.08 -0.33
C ALA A 191 -4.29 15.97 0.70
N VAL A 192 -4.13 14.69 0.31
CA VAL A 192 -4.20 13.56 1.26
C VAL A 192 -3.09 13.65 2.31
N LEU A 193 -1.85 13.95 1.87
CA LEU A 193 -0.73 14.18 2.78
C LEU A 193 -1.00 15.35 3.73
N ALA A 194 -1.49 16.48 3.22
CA ALA A 194 -1.80 17.66 4.04
C ALA A 194 -2.89 17.35 5.08
N ALA A 195 -3.98 16.67 4.68
CA ALA A 195 -5.05 16.27 5.59
C ALA A 195 -4.53 15.34 6.70
N ALA A 196 -3.68 14.37 6.37
CA ALA A 196 -3.02 13.52 7.36
C ALA A 196 -2.21 14.35 8.36
N GLN A 197 -1.48 15.37 7.88
CA GLN A 197 -0.60 16.21 8.70
C GLN A 197 -1.33 17.12 9.68
N GLU A 198 -2.59 17.47 9.41
CA GLU A 198 -3.44 18.20 10.37
C GLU A 198 -3.65 17.43 11.67
N ALA A 199 -3.58 16.09 11.64
CA ALA A 199 -3.73 15.25 12.82
C ALA A 199 -2.69 15.53 13.92
N ARG A 200 -1.54 16.15 13.60
CA ARG A 200 -0.49 16.51 14.58
C ARG A 200 -0.99 17.43 15.69
N THR A 201 -2.01 18.24 15.41
CA THR A 201 -2.52 19.26 16.35
C THR A 201 -3.88 18.89 16.94
N PHE A 202 -4.40 17.70 16.66
CA PHE A 202 -5.69 17.27 17.19
C PHE A 202 -5.64 17.18 18.70
N ARG A 203 -6.49 17.98 19.35
CA ARG A 203 -6.74 17.86 20.79
C ARG A 203 -8.05 17.13 21.01
N LYS A 204 -8.03 16.21 21.96
CA LYS A 204 -9.25 15.52 22.40
C LYS A 204 -10.08 16.40 23.36
N LEU A 205 -9.50 17.51 23.85
CA LEU A 205 -10.06 18.46 24.81
C LEU A 205 -9.66 19.92 24.48
#